data_AF-A0A915K5S7-F1
#
_entry.id   AF-A0A915K5S7-F1
#
_cell.length_a   1.000
_cell.length_b   1.000
_cell.length_c   1.000
_cell.angle_alpha   90.00
_cell.angle_beta   90.00
_cell.angle_gamma   90.00
#
_symmetry.space_group_name_H-M   'P 1'
#
loop_
_entity.id
_entity.type
_entity.pdbx_description
1 polymer ?
#
loop_
_entity_poly.entity_id
_entity_poly.type
_entity_poly.pdbx_seq_one_letter_code
_entity_poly.pdbx_strand_id
1 'polypeptide(L)'
;IDFRKSHKVESKLNSSCSFESGNSVSNVASSSCSTYPSSSVNDYGAVSAYSGIALTERDHASLLINFTRAICHSLKESVTYFPKSAQHILNRLKIRVVEKWPDDLQVSVRAVSSFLFLRLICLALLNPKQYELINEPSHDYAQRNLLLITRVLQKAANVREKRCGLSPDDDDYDLLESINSSFADIKKDVADFIEIVSAPCALPKNYTKPCDVATHFATIISLAQKHLGKIKTEPMNRVSAFLSVIEMLKNHLNRYMGEISRNTLCGVKRTSNIIL
;
A
#
# COMPACT_ATOMS: atom_id res chain seq x y z
N ILE A 1 -32.17 25.47 10.77
CA ILE A 1 -32.24 25.86 12.20
C ILE A 1 -30.85 25.63 12.75
N ASP A 2 -30.18 26.74 12.99
CA ASP A 2 -28.79 26.86 13.43
C ASP A 2 -28.73 26.66 14.95
N PHE A 3 -27.82 25.83 15.45
CA PHE A 3 -27.52 25.76 16.88
C PHE A 3 -26.02 25.53 17.09
N ARG A 4 -25.32 26.65 17.20
CA ARG A 4 -23.97 26.80 17.76
C ARG A 4 -24.10 27.43 19.15
N LYS A 5 -23.21 27.03 20.08
CA LYS A 5 -23.01 27.44 21.51
C LYS A 5 -23.59 26.41 22.49
N SER A 6 -22.91 25.97 23.54
CA SER A 6 -21.63 26.32 24.18
C SER A 6 -21.30 25.19 25.16
N HIS A 7 -20.01 24.88 25.37
CA HIS A 7 -19.45 24.80 26.73
C HIS A 7 -17.92 24.87 26.66
N LYS A 8 -17.42 25.97 27.21
CA LYS A 8 -16.02 26.26 27.50
C LYS A 8 -15.86 26.11 29.02
N VAL A 9 -14.92 25.29 29.47
CA VAL A 9 -14.32 25.39 30.80
C VAL A 9 -12.81 25.35 30.59
N GLU A 10 -12.18 26.51 30.69
CA GLU A 10 -10.73 26.69 30.86
C GLU A 10 -10.42 26.54 32.36
N SER A 11 -9.38 25.82 32.76
CA SER A 11 -8.03 26.34 33.11
C SER A 11 -7.56 25.45 34.27
N LYS A 12 -6.29 25.19 34.59
CA LYS A 12 -4.96 25.71 34.23
C LYS A 12 -3.97 24.73 34.87
N LEU A 13 -2.86 24.42 34.21
CA LEU A 13 -1.53 24.38 34.83
C LEU A 13 -0.48 24.40 33.70
N ASN A 14 0.14 25.58 33.57
CA ASN A 14 1.28 25.89 32.73
C ASN A 14 2.57 25.35 33.36
N SER A 15 3.49 24.85 32.53
CA SER A 15 4.87 25.36 32.36
C SER A 15 5.66 24.34 31.53
N SER A 16 6.60 24.64 30.64
CA SER A 16 7.04 25.84 29.92
C SER A 16 8.06 25.28 28.91
N CYS A 17 7.93 25.59 27.63
CA CYS A 17 9.06 25.76 26.70
C CYS A 17 8.51 26.32 25.40
N SER A 18 8.56 27.65 25.32
CA SER A 18 8.31 28.44 24.13
C SER A 18 9.41 28.18 23.10
N PHE A 19 9.05 28.03 21.82
CA PHE A 19 9.95 28.39 20.73
C PHE A 19 9.14 29.15 19.67
N GLU A 20 9.58 30.37 19.42
CA GLU A 20 8.96 31.35 18.56
C GLU A 20 9.03 30.94 17.08
N SER A 21 7.99 31.33 16.36
CA SER A 21 7.88 31.26 14.90
C SER A 21 8.80 32.28 14.23
N GLY A 22 9.66 31.80 13.32
CA GLY A 22 10.37 32.67 12.39
C GLY A 22 11.58 32.01 11.73
N ASN A 23 11.37 31.26 10.64
CA ASN A 23 12.14 31.43 9.39
C ASN A 23 11.69 30.45 8.29
N SER A 24 11.41 31.06 7.14
CA SER A 24 11.52 30.53 5.77
C SER A 24 12.07 29.10 5.61
N VAL A 25 11.20 28.18 5.23
CA VAL A 25 11.60 26.87 4.69
C VAL A 25 11.97 27.07 3.22
N SER A 26 13.24 27.37 2.97
CA SER A 26 13.87 27.24 1.65
C SER A 26 15.15 26.43 1.80
N ASN A 27 15.32 25.47 0.89
CA ASN A 27 16.49 24.58 0.67
C ASN A 27 16.38 23.16 1.27
N VAL A 28 15.56 22.30 0.62
CA VAL A 28 15.88 20.87 0.56
C VAL A 28 16.73 20.66 -0.69
N ALA A 29 18.04 20.44 -0.49
CA ALA A 29 18.97 20.15 -1.56
C ALA A 29 18.62 18.79 -2.22
N SER A 30 18.42 18.80 -3.53
CA SER A 30 18.21 17.61 -4.35
C SER A 30 19.45 16.72 -4.32
N SER A 31 19.48 15.72 -3.43
CA SER A 31 20.57 14.75 -3.31
C SER A 31 20.25 13.48 -4.09
N SER A 32 21.09 13.15 -5.08
CA SER A 32 20.97 11.94 -5.89
C SER A 32 21.78 10.80 -5.28
N CYS A 33 21.23 9.58 -5.30
CA CYS A 33 21.95 8.37 -4.94
C CYS A 33 22.20 7.59 -6.23
N SER A 34 23.37 7.78 -6.85
CA SER A 34 23.78 6.99 -8.02
C SER A 34 25.13 6.35 -7.74
N THR A 35 25.16 5.02 -7.75
CA THR A 35 26.35 4.19 -7.48
C THR A 35 26.74 3.31 -8.67
N TYR A 36 26.10 3.47 -9.85
CA TYR A 36 26.50 2.71 -11.04
C TYR A 36 27.44 3.55 -11.92
N PRO A 37 28.65 3.06 -12.24
CA PRO A 37 29.40 3.58 -13.36
C PRO A 37 28.83 2.97 -14.65
N SER A 38 28.56 3.81 -15.65
CA SER A 38 28.16 3.46 -17.04
C SER A 38 26.66 3.33 -17.34
N SER A 39 26.07 4.44 -17.75
CA SER A 39 25.14 4.45 -18.89
C SER A 39 25.39 5.73 -19.68
N SER A 40 26.04 5.55 -20.83
CA SER A 40 26.19 6.48 -21.97
C SER A 40 26.40 7.97 -21.68
N VAL A 41 27.60 8.41 -22.03
CA VAL A 41 27.98 9.81 -22.29
C VAL A 41 26.96 10.49 -23.22
N ASN A 42 26.65 11.74 -22.89
CA ASN A 42 25.80 12.73 -23.57
C ASN A 42 24.31 12.68 -23.22
N ASP A 43 23.89 13.51 -22.24
CA ASP A 43 23.03 14.67 -22.50
C ASP A 43 22.49 15.29 -21.20
N TYR A 44 23.33 15.85 -20.31
CA TYR A 44 22.86 16.67 -19.18
C TYR A 44 23.85 17.78 -18.80
N GLY A 45 23.91 18.80 -19.63
CA GLY A 45 24.43 20.12 -19.25
C GLY A 45 23.44 20.83 -18.32
N ALA A 46 23.45 20.48 -17.03
CA ALA A 46 22.90 21.31 -15.95
C ALA A 46 23.28 20.70 -14.58
N VAL A 47 24.58 20.52 -14.32
CA VAL A 47 25.04 20.33 -12.95
C VAL A 47 24.95 21.70 -12.28
N SER A 48 23.86 21.89 -11.55
CA SER A 48 23.63 23.03 -10.67
C SER A 48 24.80 23.16 -9.69
N ALA A 49 25.62 24.17 -9.91
CA ALA A 49 26.68 24.60 -9.02
C ALA A 49 26.05 25.25 -7.77
N TYR A 50 25.68 24.43 -6.79
CA TYR A 50 25.41 24.90 -5.43
C TYR A 50 26.10 23.95 -4.44
N SER A 51 27.05 24.51 -3.69
CA SER A 51 27.91 23.87 -2.67
C SER A 51 28.81 22.70 -3.13
N GLY A 52 29.79 22.98 -3.99
CA GLY A 52 31.22 22.71 -3.78
C GLY A 52 31.78 21.36 -3.25
N ILE A 53 31.02 20.28 -3.11
CA ILE A 53 31.56 18.96 -2.78
C ILE A 53 30.92 17.92 -3.71
N ALA A 54 31.70 17.36 -4.62
CA ALA A 54 31.29 16.18 -5.37
C ALA A 54 31.16 15.02 -4.37
N LEU A 55 29.95 14.50 -4.21
CA LEU A 55 29.70 13.35 -3.35
C LEU A 55 30.42 12.13 -3.92
N THR A 56 31.09 11.38 -3.04
CA THR A 56 31.74 10.13 -3.41
C THR A 56 30.70 9.00 -3.50
N GLU A 57 31.07 7.89 -4.14
CA GLU A 57 30.25 6.68 -4.18
C GLU A 57 29.86 6.18 -2.78
N ARG A 58 30.77 6.32 -1.81
CA ARG A 58 30.52 5.98 -0.40
C ARG A 58 29.49 6.90 0.25
N ASP A 59 29.45 8.17 -0.13
CA ASP A 59 28.47 9.13 0.39
C ASP A 59 27.07 8.81 -0.13
N HIS A 60 26.95 8.45 -1.42
CA HIS A 60 25.69 7.97 -2.00
C HIS A 60 25.20 6.68 -1.35
N ALA A 61 26.09 5.70 -1.13
CA ALA A 61 25.74 4.46 -0.43
C ALA A 61 25.29 4.71 1.03
N SER A 62 25.97 5.62 1.72
CA SER A 62 25.60 6.02 3.09
C SER A 62 24.23 6.69 3.14
N LEU A 63 23.95 7.57 2.17
CA LEU A 63 22.67 8.23 2.05
C LEU A 63 21.53 7.24 1.77
N LEU A 64 21.75 6.26 0.88
CA LEU A 64 20.81 5.18 0.60
C LEU A 64 20.44 4.42 1.87
N ILE A 65 21.45 4.12 2.69
CA ILE A 65 21.22 3.39 3.94
C ILE A 65 20.47 4.21 4.96
N ASN A 66 20.80 5.49 5.08
CA ASN A 66 20.10 6.39 5.99
C ASN A 66 18.61 6.49 5.62
N PHE A 67 18.28 6.63 4.32
CA PHE A 67 16.89 6.64 3.87
C PHE A 67 16.20 5.28 4.07
N THR A 68 16.89 4.17 3.80
CA THR A 68 16.32 2.83 4.00
C THR A 68 16.03 2.56 5.49
N ARG A 69 16.95 2.95 6.38
CA ARG A 69 16.77 2.88 7.84
C ARG A 69 15.64 3.79 8.33
N ALA A 70 15.53 5.00 7.77
CA ALA A 70 14.41 5.89 8.08
C ALA A 70 13.06 5.26 7.74
N ILE A 71 12.95 4.57 6.58
CA ILE A 71 11.74 3.82 6.25
C ILE A 71 11.51 2.66 7.22
N CYS A 72 12.54 1.89 7.59
CA CYS A 72 12.41 0.82 8.59
C CYS A 72 11.93 1.34 9.95
N HIS A 73 12.42 2.50 10.37
CA HIS A 73 11.97 3.19 11.58
C HIS A 73 10.49 3.57 11.48
N SER A 74 10.08 4.22 10.39
CA SER A 74 8.68 4.58 10.16
C SER A 74 7.76 3.35 10.13
N LEU A 75 8.21 2.22 9.56
CA LEU A 75 7.46 0.96 9.61
C LEU A 75 7.25 0.49 11.05
N LYS A 76 8.28 0.50 11.89
CA LYS A 76 8.18 0.13 13.31
C LYS A 76 7.20 1.02 14.07
N GLU A 77 7.28 2.34 13.88
CA GLU A 77 6.36 3.29 14.52
C GLU A 77 4.91 3.12 14.03
N SER A 78 4.72 2.68 12.79
CA SER A 78 3.40 2.49 12.18
C SER A 78 2.64 1.26 12.71
N VAL A 79 3.31 0.36 13.44
CA VAL A 79 2.73 -0.92 13.90
C VAL A 79 1.45 -0.73 14.70
N THR A 80 1.38 0.30 15.54
CA THR A 80 0.19 0.59 16.37
C THR A 80 -1.01 1.05 15.53
N TYR A 81 -0.75 1.63 14.36
CA TYR A 81 -1.74 2.08 13.38
C TYR A 81 -2.13 0.99 12.38
N PHE A 82 -1.47 -0.17 12.42
CA PHE A 82 -1.73 -1.25 11.47
C PHE A 82 -3.17 -1.81 11.63
N PRO A 83 -3.98 -1.87 10.57
CA PRO A 83 -5.38 -2.29 10.67
C PRO A 83 -5.53 -3.70 11.24
N LYS A 84 -6.33 -3.84 12.31
CA LYS A 84 -6.55 -5.14 12.98
C LYS A 84 -7.19 -6.20 12.08
N SER A 85 -8.00 -5.78 11.10
CA SER A 85 -8.55 -6.67 10.07
C SER A 85 -7.44 -7.25 9.16
N ALA A 86 -6.49 -6.41 8.73
CA ALA A 86 -5.34 -6.85 7.95
C ALA A 86 -4.42 -7.75 8.78
N GLN A 87 -4.13 -7.38 10.03
CA GLN A 87 -3.32 -8.21 10.95
C GLN A 87 -3.94 -9.60 11.12
N HIS A 88 -5.26 -9.66 11.30
CA HIS A 88 -5.98 -10.93 11.37
C HIS A 88 -5.80 -11.77 10.09
N ILE A 89 -5.97 -11.16 8.90
CA ILE A 89 -5.77 -11.86 7.62
C ILE A 89 -4.35 -12.42 7.49
N LEU A 90 -3.32 -11.63 7.82
CA LEU A 90 -1.93 -12.06 7.76
C LEU A 90 -1.63 -13.19 8.75
N ASN A 91 -2.20 -13.12 9.96
CA ASN A 91 -2.10 -14.20 10.93
C ASN A 91 -2.74 -15.51 10.41
N ARG A 92 -3.94 -15.41 9.83
CA ARG A 92 -4.61 -16.57 9.21
C ARG A 92 -3.81 -17.14 8.05
N LEU A 93 -3.19 -16.29 7.23
CA LEU A 93 -2.28 -16.74 6.17
C LEU A 93 -1.10 -17.53 6.75
N LYS A 94 -0.44 -17.01 7.80
CA LYS A 94 0.67 -17.67 8.49
C LYS A 94 0.26 -19.07 8.98
N ILE A 95 -0.87 -19.17 9.69
CA ILE A 95 -1.42 -20.45 10.19
C ILE A 95 -1.68 -21.44 9.04
N ARG A 96 -2.39 -21.03 7.99
CA ARG A 96 -2.74 -21.91 6.86
C ARG A 96 -1.52 -22.40 6.08
N VAL A 97 -0.48 -21.58 6.00
CA VAL A 97 0.78 -21.96 5.36
C VAL A 97 1.53 -22.98 6.21
N VAL A 98 1.59 -22.81 7.54
CA VAL A 98 2.20 -23.80 8.44
C VAL A 98 1.44 -25.14 8.37
N GLU A 99 0.11 -25.12 8.35
CA GLU A 99 -0.72 -26.33 8.21
C GLU A 99 -0.42 -27.10 6.91
N LYS A 100 -0.12 -26.38 5.82
CA LYS A 100 0.13 -26.99 4.50
C LYS A 100 1.60 -27.40 4.29
N TRP A 101 2.55 -26.71 4.90
CA TRP A 101 3.99 -26.98 4.82
C TRP A 101 4.61 -27.00 6.22
N PRO A 102 4.34 -28.04 7.02
CA PRO A 102 4.81 -28.12 8.40
C PRO A 102 6.34 -28.21 8.52
N ASP A 103 7.02 -28.75 7.50
CA ASP A 103 8.46 -29.01 7.52
C ASP A 103 9.32 -27.75 7.31
N ASP A 104 8.73 -26.65 6.84
CA ASP A 104 9.46 -25.39 6.61
C ASP A 104 8.69 -24.19 7.18
N LEU A 105 9.00 -23.87 8.44
CA LEU A 105 8.44 -22.73 9.16
C LEU A 105 8.70 -21.39 8.45
N GLN A 106 9.77 -21.30 7.65
CA GLN A 106 10.10 -20.08 6.91
C GLN A 106 9.14 -19.84 5.73
N VAL A 107 8.42 -20.86 5.24
CA VAL A 107 7.39 -20.65 4.19
C VAL A 107 6.33 -19.67 4.69
N SER A 108 5.95 -19.77 5.97
CA SER A 108 4.92 -18.92 6.57
C SER A 108 5.35 -17.45 6.63
N VAL A 109 6.59 -17.19 7.05
CA VAL A 109 7.20 -15.84 7.08
C VAL A 109 7.35 -15.29 5.66
N ARG A 110 7.81 -16.11 4.71
CA ARG A 110 7.94 -15.72 3.29
C ARG A 110 6.60 -15.39 2.65
N ALA A 111 5.55 -16.13 2.98
CA ALA A 111 4.20 -15.85 2.46
C ALA A 111 3.72 -14.46 2.90
N VAL A 112 3.84 -14.15 4.20
CA VAL A 112 3.49 -12.83 4.74
C VAL A 112 4.38 -11.73 4.16
N SER A 113 5.70 -11.95 4.13
CA SER A 113 6.68 -11.02 3.55
C SER A 113 6.36 -10.70 2.08
N SER A 114 6.04 -11.72 1.28
CA SER A 114 5.70 -11.56 -0.15
C SER A 114 4.38 -10.79 -0.39
N PHE A 115 3.53 -10.68 0.62
CA PHE A 115 2.34 -9.85 0.54
C PHE A 115 2.68 -8.41 0.97
N LEU A 116 3.34 -8.25 2.11
CA LEU A 116 3.64 -6.93 2.67
C LEU A 116 4.68 -6.16 1.86
N PHE A 117 5.84 -6.73 1.61
CA PHE A 117 6.92 -6.02 0.93
C PHE A 117 6.69 -6.05 -0.57
N LEU A 118 6.64 -7.23 -1.17
CA LEU A 118 6.57 -7.36 -2.64
C LEU A 118 5.29 -6.79 -3.27
N ARG A 119 4.14 -6.79 -2.57
CA ARG A 119 2.85 -6.36 -3.16
C ARG A 119 2.25 -5.10 -2.54
N LEU A 120 2.80 -4.57 -1.45
CA LEU A 120 2.25 -3.39 -0.80
C LEU A 120 3.32 -2.31 -0.63
N ILE A 121 4.27 -2.49 0.28
CA ILE A 121 5.26 -1.48 0.65
C ILE A 121 6.19 -1.16 -0.53
N CYS A 122 6.81 -2.16 -1.15
CA CYS A 122 7.72 -1.95 -2.28
C CYS A 122 6.98 -1.39 -3.50
N LEU A 123 5.75 -1.83 -3.77
CA LEU A 123 4.96 -1.25 -4.87
C LEU A 123 4.57 0.21 -4.60
N ALA A 124 4.26 0.55 -3.36
CA ALA A 124 3.95 1.92 -2.96
C ALA A 124 5.17 2.85 -3.06
N LEU A 125 6.37 2.35 -2.72
CA LEU A 125 7.61 3.09 -2.89
C LEU A 125 7.97 3.31 -4.37
N LEU A 126 7.69 2.33 -5.24
CA LEU A 126 7.94 2.45 -6.68
C LEU A 126 6.94 3.37 -7.39
N ASN A 127 5.69 3.40 -6.91
CA ASN A 127 4.60 4.14 -7.53
C ASN A 127 3.89 5.06 -6.52
N PRO A 128 4.59 6.01 -5.89
CA PRO A 128 4.07 6.77 -4.76
C PRO A 128 2.82 7.59 -5.12
N LYS A 129 2.70 8.06 -6.36
CA LYS A 129 1.51 8.76 -6.85
C LYS A 129 0.27 7.84 -6.96
N GLN A 130 0.44 6.61 -7.42
CA GLN A 130 -0.67 5.64 -7.57
C GLN A 130 -1.21 5.19 -6.21
N TYR A 131 -0.35 5.21 -5.19
CA TYR A 131 -0.70 4.94 -3.79
C TYR A 131 -1.08 6.23 -3.03
N GLU A 132 -1.23 7.35 -3.72
CA GLU A 132 -1.65 8.65 -3.15
C GLU A 132 -0.74 9.15 -2.02
N LEU A 133 0.54 8.76 -2.04
CA LEU A 133 1.54 9.22 -1.07
C LEU A 133 2.07 10.62 -1.41
N ILE A 134 2.03 10.99 -2.69
CA ILE A 134 2.44 12.29 -3.21
C ILE A 134 1.42 12.80 -4.23
N ASN A 135 1.25 14.12 -4.30
CA ASN A 135 0.30 14.76 -5.20
C ASN A 135 0.85 14.91 -6.63
N GLU A 136 2.15 15.09 -6.77
CA GLU A 136 2.84 15.31 -8.03
C GLU A 136 3.81 14.17 -8.36
N PRO A 137 4.09 13.88 -9.63
CA PRO A 137 5.12 12.90 -10.00
C PRO A 137 6.47 13.27 -9.38
N SER A 138 7.18 12.28 -8.85
CA SER A 138 8.55 12.47 -8.37
C SER A 138 9.49 12.79 -9.53
N HIS A 139 10.45 13.70 -9.31
CA HIS A 139 11.56 13.90 -10.24
C HIS A 139 12.36 12.59 -10.43
N ASP A 140 12.89 12.36 -11.63
CA ASP A 140 13.72 11.19 -12.00
C ASP A 140 14.78 10.79 -10.95
N TYR A 141 15.47 11.74 -10.32
CA TYR A 141 16.44 11.46 -9.25
C TYR A 141 15.78 10.84 -8.02
N ALA A 142 14.64 11.38 -7.58
CA ALA A 142 13.90 10.84 -6.45
C ALA A 142 13.31 9.46 -6.78
N GLN A 143 12.83 9.27 -8.02
CA GLN A 143 12.33 7.97 -8.48
C GLN A 143 13.44 6.91 -8.47
N ARG A 144 14.64 7.26 -8.95
CA ARG A 144 15.82 6.38 -8.89
C ARG A 144 16.19 6.04 -7.46
N ASN A 145 16.20 7.01 -6.55
CA ASN A 145 16.49 6.75 -5.13
C ASN A 145 15.46 5.79 -4.51
N LEU A 146 14.17 6.02 -4.76
CA LEU A 146 13.09 5.14 -4.29
C LEU A 146 13.20 3.72 -4.87
N LEU A 147 13.61 3.58 -6.13
CA LEU A 147 13.89 2.28 -6.75
C LEU A 147 15.02 1.55 -6.01
N LEU A 148 16.15 2.23 -5.74
CA LEU A 148 17.27 1.62 -5.02
C LEU A 148 16.87 1.22 -3.60
N ILE A 149 16.18 2.08 -2.86
CA ILE A 149 15.66 1.77 -1.53
C ILE A 149 14.73 0.55 -1.58
N THR A 150 13.84 0.52 -2.58
CA THR A 150 12.91 -0.59 -2.78
C THR A 150 13.66 -1.91 -3.00
N ARG A 151 14.74 -1.91 -3.80
CA ARG A 151 15.57 -3.11 -4.03
C ARG A 151 16.22 -3.59 -2.73
N VAL A 152 16.77 -2.68 -1.92
CA VAL A 152 17.37 -3.03 -0.61
C VAL A 152 16.32 -3.67 0.29
N LEU A 153 15.14 -3.05 0.44
CA LEU A 153 14.04 -3.58 1.25
C LEU A 153 13.53 -4.92 0.73
N GLN A 154 13.40 -5.08 -0.58
CA GLN A 154 12.94 -6.32 -1.20
C GLN A 154 13.92 -7.46 -0.94
N LYS A 155 15.23 -7.20 -1.00
CA LYS A 155 16.27 -8.18 -0.64
C LYS A 155 16.25 -8.49 0.86
N ALA A 156 16.08 -7.48 1.72
CA ALA A 156 15.97 -7.68 3.16
C ALA A 156 14.74 -8.53 3.55
N ALA A 157 13.62 -8.35 2.84
CA ALA A 157 12.37 -9.08 3.05
C ALA A 157 12.42 -10.55 2.56
N ASN A 158 13.36 -10.89 1.67
CA ASN A 158 13.55 -12.25 1.18
C ASN A 158 14.34 -13.09 2.19
N VAL A 159 13.65 -13.62 3.21
CA VAL A 159 14.18 -14.44 4.33
C VAL A 159 14.80 -15.80 3.91
N ARG A 160 15.11 -16.02 2.62
CA ARG A 160 15.67 -17.29 2.12
C ARG A 160 17.16 -17.46 2.39
N GLU A 161 17.91 -16.38 2.58
CA GLU A 161 19.34 -16.46 2.82
C GLU A 161 19.66 -16.51 4.31
N LYS A 162 19.99 -17.72 4.79
CA LYS A 162 20.81 -17.89 6.01
C LYS A 162 22.17 -17.19 5.91
N ARG A 163 22.55 -16.74 4.70
CA ARG A 163 23.72 -15.89 4.47
C ARG A 163 23.40 -14.45 4.89
N CYS A 164 24.13 -13.97 5.89
CA CYS A 164 24.38 -12.54 6.06
C CYS A 164 25.41 -12.11 5.00
N GLY A 165 25.02 -12.10 3.73
CA GLY A 165 25.93 -11.73 2.65
C GLY A 165 25.26 -11.84 1.30
N LEU A 166 25.69 -10.97 0.39
CA LEU A 166 25.29 -10.94 -1.00
C LEU A 166 26.18 -11.91 -1.77
N SER A 167 25.66 -12.60 -2.77
CA SER A 167 26.52 -13.39 -3.65
C SER A 167 27.23 -12.43 -4.61
N PRO A 168 28.52 -12.63 -4.94
CA PRO A 168 29.18 -11.91 -6.04
C PRO A 168 28.41 -11.99 -7.37
N ASP A 169 27.54 -12.99 -7.52
CA ASP A 169 26.67 -13.19 -8.68
C ASP A 169 25.38 -12.34 -8.64
N ASP A 170 25.12 -11.60 -7.57
CA ASP A 170 23.96 -10.71 -7.49
C ASP A 170 24.25 -9.42 -8.29
N ASP A 171 23.34 -9.04 -9.20
CA ASP A 171 23.46 -7.84 -10.05
C ASP A 171 23.65 -6.50 -9.29
N ASP A 172 23.44 -6.51 -7.96
CA ASP A 172 23.65 -5.33 -7.10
C ASP A 172 24.72 -5.58 -6.01
N TYR A 173 25.62 -6.56 -6.19
CA TYR A 173 26.67 -6.91 -5.22
C TYR A 173 27.52 -5.70 -4.82
N ASP A 174 28.05 -4.94 -5.79
CA ASP A 174 28.88 -3.75 -5.53
C ASP A 174 28.12 -2.66 -4.73
N LEU A 175 26.84 -2.45 -5.06
CA LEU A 175 25.97 -1.51 -4.34
C LEU A 175 25.77 -1.95 -2.88
N LEU A 176 25.63 -3.25 -2.64
CA LEU A 176 25.18 -3.79 -1.37
C LEU A 176 26.35 -4.27 -0.47
N GLU A 177 27.55 -4.50 -1.02
CA GLU A 177 28.77 -4.85 -0.29
C GLU A 177 29.18 -3.71 0.65
N SER A 178 29.18 -2.47 0.14
CA SER A 178 29.44 -1.25 0.94
C SER A 178 28.43 -1.05 2.09
N ILE A 179 27.28 -1.72 1.97
CA ILE A 179 26.12 -1.64 2.86
C ILE A 179 26.02 -2.86 3.78
N ASN A 180 26.82 -3.90 3.55
CA ASN A 180 26.66 -5.23 4.13
C ASN A 180 26.64 -5.22 5.68
N SER A 181 27.43 -4.34 6.31
CA SER A 181 27.43 -4.14 7.76
C SER A 181 26.09 -3.66 8.31
N SER A 182 25.38 -2.81 7.57
CA SER A 182 24.08 -2.23 7.94
C SER A 182 22.89 -3.06 7.45
N PHE A 183 23.12 -3.94 6.47
CA PHE A 183 22.06 -4.76 5.87
C PHE A 183 21.50 -5.80 6.85
N ALA A 184 22.33 -6.31 7.77
CA ALA A 184 21.89 -7.21 8.82
C ALA A 184 20.84 -6.56 9.75
N ASP A 185 21.05 -5.30 10.12
CA ASP A 185 20.09 -4.53 10.93
C ASP A 185 18.78 -4.33 10.17
N ILE A 186 18.85 -3.97 8.88
CA ILE A 186 17.68 -3.78 8.02
C ILE A 186 16.89 -5.09 7.89
N LYS A 187 17.58 -6.22 7.66
CA LYS A 187 16.96 -7.56 7.64
C LYS A 187 16.23 -7.86 8.94
N LYS A 188 16.87 -7.58 10.08
CA LYS A 188 16.27 -7.78 11.40
C LYS A 188 15.04 -6.90 11.59
N ASP A 189 15.13 -5.62 11.25
CA ASP A 189 14.04 -4.65 11.37
C ASP A 189 12.81 -5.06 10.56
N VAL A 190 13.04 -5.54 9.34
CA VAL A 190 11.99 -6.06 8.46
C VAL A 190 11.35 -7.32 9.05
N ALA A 191 12.16 -8.25 9.57
CA ALA A 191 11.67 -9.47 10.20
C ALA A 191 10.83 -9.19 11.46
N ASP A 192 11.30 -8.29 12.33
CA ASP A 192 10.60 -7.87 13.54
C ASP A 192 9.25 -7.22 13.20
N PHE A 193 9.22 -6.35 12.18
CA PHE A 193 7.98 -5.75 11.69
C PHE A 193 6.98 -6.82 11.21
N ILE A 194 7.42 -7.78 10.39
CA ILE A 194 6.59 -8.88 9.87
C ILE A 194 6.00 -9.69 11.03
N GLU A 195 6.79 -10.02 12.03
CA GLU A 195 6.33 -10.81 13.17
C GLU A 195 5.22 -10.08 13.95
N ILE A 196 5.40 -8.78 14.21
CA ILE A 196 4.41 -8.02 14.97
C ILE A 196 3.10 -7.86 14.18
N VAL A 197 3.16 -7.48 12.89
CA VAL A 197 1.95 -7.25 12.09
C VAL A 197 1.24 -8.54 11.65
N SER A 198 1.85 -9.71 11.87
CA SER A 198 1.24 -11.03 11.64
C SER A 198 0.93 -11.80 12.93
N ALA A 199 1.14 -11.17 14.09
CA ALA A 199 0.84 -11.75 15.39
C ALA A 199 -0.68 -12.07 15.55
N PRO A 200 -1.03 -13.07 16.38
CA PRO A 200 -2.42 -13.40 16.67
C PRO A 200 -3.22 -12.17 17.12
N CYS A 201 -4.35 -11.93 16.45
CA CYS A 201 -5.26 -10.84 16.77
C CYS A 201 -6.71 -11.28 16.63
N ALA A 202 -7.56 -10.79 17.53
CA ALA A 202 -9.00 -10.94 17.42
C ALA A 202 -9.52 -10.22 16.16
N LEU A 203 -10.53 -10.81 15.50
CA LEU A 203 -11.21 -10.15 14.39
C LEU A 203 -11.96 -8.92 14.94
N PRO A 204 -11.73 -7.71 14.42
CA PRO A 204 -12.53 -6.54 14.81
C PRO A 204 -14.00 -6.80 14.42
N LYS A 205 -14.90 -6.67 15.40
CA LYS A 205 -16.32 -7.06 15.27
C LYS A 205 -17.11 -6.20 14.26
N ASN A 206 -16.65 -5.00 13.95
CA ASN A 206 -17.37 -4.04 13.11
C ASN A 206 -16.43 -3.39 12.10
N TYR A 207 -16.47 -3.83 10.85
CA TYR A 207 -15.84 -3.14 9.71
C TYR A 207 -16.95 -2.63 8.78
N THR A 208 -17.76 -1.68 9.25
CA THR A 208 -18.77 -1.03 8.42
C THR A 208 -18.22 0.29 7.91
N LYS A 209 -17.45 0.25 6.82
CA LYS A 209 -17.27 1.45 6.02
C LYS A 209 -18.61 1.70 5.30
N PRO A 210 -19.16 2.93 5.33
CA PRO A 210 -20.27 3.29 4.46
C PRO A 210 -19.86 2.98 3.03
N CYS A 211 -20.58 2.05 2.42
CA CYS A 211 -20.28 1.53 1.11
C CYS A 211 -21.57 1.63 0.32
N ASP A 212 -21.50 2.12 -0.91
CA ASP A 212 -22.65 2.04 -1.80
C ASP A 212 -22.84 0.58 -2.22
N VAL A 213 -23.58 -0.14 -1.36
CA VAL A 213 -23.87 -1.55 -1.51
C VAL A 213 -24.64 -1.79 -2.82
N ALA A 214 -25.51 -0.86 -3.21
CA ALA A 214 -26.30 -0.97 -4.44
C ALA A 214 -25.41 -0.95 -5.69
N THR A 215 -24.47 -0.01 -5.79
CA THR A 215 -23.54 0.07 -6.93
C THR A 215 -22.63 -1.17 -7.02
N HIS A 216 -22.13 -1.67 -5.90
CA HIS A 216 -21.34 -2.90 -5.91
C HIS A 216 -22.17 -4.11 -6.33
N PHE A 217 -23.41 -4.24 -5.84
CA PHE A 217 -24.32 -5.31 -6.27
C PHE A 217 -24.66 -5.21 -7.76
N ALA A 218 -24.92 -4.02 -8.29
CA ALA A 218 -25.15 -3.81 -9.72
C ALA A 218 -23.96 -4.28 -10.56
N THR A 219 -22.74 -4.00 -10.09
CA THR A 219 -21.50 -4.46 -10.74
C THR A 219 -21.35 -5.98 -10.70
N ILE A 220 -21.66 -6.61 -9.56
CA ILE A 220 -21.63 -8.08 -9.42
C ILE A 220 -22.66 -8.73 -10.37
N ILE A 221 -23.86 -8.17 -10.46
CA ILE A 221 -24.93 -8.68 -11.32
C ILE A 221 -24.54 -8.55 -12.79
N SER A 222 -23.98 -7.41 -13.22
CA SER A 222 -23.56 -7.21 -14.61
C SER A 222 -22.44 -8.18 -15.01
N LEU A 223 -21.46 -8.41 -14.12
CA LEU A 223 -20.42 -9.42 -14.31
C LEU A 223 -20.99 -10.84 -14.38
N ALA A 224 -21.93 -11.18 -13.50
CA ALA A 224 -22.54 -12.50 -13.48
C ALA A 224 -23.40 -12.74 -14.73
N GLN A 225 -24.11 -11.73 -15.23
CA GLN A 225 -24.85 -11.79 -16.49
C GLN A 225 -23.90 -12.01 -17.68
N LYS A 226 -22.76 -11.31 -17.72
CA LYS A 226 -21.72 -11.49 -18.75
C LYS A 226 -21.19 -12.92 -18.80
N HIS A 227 -21.15 -13.62 -17.67
CA HIS A 227 -20.59 -14.97 -17.55
C HIS A 227 -21.63 -16.08 -17.33
N LEU A 228 -22.93 -15.76 -17.47
CA LEU A 228 -24.04 -16.65 -17.13
C LEU A 228 -23.99 -18.02 -17.83
N GLY A 229 -23.57 -18.04 -19.10
CA GLY A 229 -23.44 -19.27 -19.88
C GLY A 229 -22.45 -20.27 -19.30
N LYS A 230 -21.34 -19.78 -18.72
CA LYS A 230 -20.33 -20.62 -18.05
C LYS A 230 -20.75 -21.01 -16.63
N ILE A 231 -21.52 -20.15 -15.96
CA ILE A 231 -21.99 -20.41 -14.60
C ILE A 231 -23.06 -21.51 -14.60
N LYS A 232 -23.91 -21.58 -15.64
CA LYS A 232 -24.98 -22.59 -15.78
C LYS A 232 -24.45 -24.02 -15.99
N THR A 233 -23.22 -24.19 -16.43
CA THR A 233 -22.62 -25.52 -16.68
C THR A 233 -21.99 -26.13 -15.43
N GLU A 234 -21.87 -25.37 -14.32
CA GLU A 234 -21.24 -25.84 -13.09
C GLU A 234 -22.27 -26.53 -12.16
N PRO A 235 -22.01 -27.78 -11.70
CA PRO A 235 -22.94 -28.58 -10.90
C PRO A 235 -22.92 -28.19 -9.41
N MET A 236 -23.12 -26.91 -9.09
CA MET A 236 -23.07 -26.38 -7.72
C MET A 236 -24.47 -25.95 -7.23
N ASN A 237 -24.98 -26.61 -6.19
CA ASN A 237 -26.30 -26.33 -5.58
C ASN A 237 -26.49 -24.88 -5.08
N ARG A 238 -25.40 -24.14 -4.81
CA ARG A 238 -25.46 -22.71 -4.42
C ARG A 238 -25.55 -21.76 -5.60
N VAL A 239 -25.17 -22.22 -6.79
CA VAL A 239 -25.21 -21.42 -8.01
C VAL A 239 -26.65 -21.27 -8.50
N SER A 240 -27.52 -22.26 -8.29
CA SER A 240 -28.93 -22.18 -8.70
C SER A 240 -29.69 -21.03 -8.02
N ALA A 241 -29.55 -20.87 -6.69
CA ALA A 241 -30.16 -19.77 -5.95
C ALA A 241 -29.64 -18.40 -6.42
N PHE A 242 -28.33 -18.30 -6.68
CA PHE A 242 -27.71 -17.08 -7.21
C PHE A 242 -28.22 -16.74 -8.63
N LEU A 243 -28.33 -17.75 -9.50
CA LEU A 243 -28.88 -17.60 -10.85
C LEU A 243 -30.35 -17.14 -10.81
N SER A 244 -31.16 -17.68 -9.90
CA SER A 244 -32.55 -17.24 -9.70
C SER A 244 -32.64 -15.77 -9.29
N VAL A 245 -31.76 -15.31 -8.38
CA VAL A 245 -31.71 -13.91 -7.97
C VAL A 245 -31.30 -13.00 -9.13
N ILE A 246 -30.30 -13.39 -9.94
CA ILE A 246 -29.88 -12.63 -11.12
C ILE A 246 -31.04 -12.50 -12.13
N GLU A 247 -31.74 -13.59 -12.40
CA GLU A 247 -32.87 -13.59 -13.34
C GLU A 247 -34.03 -12.74 -12.81
N MET A 248 -34.34 -12.83 -11.51
CA MET A 248 -35.34 -12.00 -10.84
C MET A 248 -35.01 -10.50 -10.98
N LEU A 249 -33.76 -10.11 -10.70
CA LEU A 249 -33.32 -8.72 -10.77
C LEU A 249 -33.31 -8.19 -12.21
N LYS A 250 -32.89 -9.02 -13.18
CA LYS A 250 -33.01 -8.70 -14.61
C LYS A 250 -34.45 -8.45 -15.02
N ASN A 251 -35.38 -9.30 -14.56
CA ASN A 251 -36.80 -9.16 -14.85
C ASN A 251 -37.41 -7.93 -14.17
N HIS A 252 -36.94 -7.54 -12.98
CA HIS A 252 -37.35 -6.29 -12.33
C HIS A 252 -36.83 -5.06 -13.09
N LEU A 253 -35.56 -5.07 -13.51
CA LEU A 253 -34.97 -3.98 -14.30
C LEU A 253 -35.69 -3.79 -15.65
N ASN A 254 -35.95 -4.88 -16.37
CA ASN A 254 -36.67 -4.85 -17.64
C ASN A 254 -38.10 -4.33 -17.48
N ARG A 255 -38.79 -4.71 -16.40
CA ARG A 255 -40.13 -4.19 -16.07
C ARG A 255 -40.09 -2.70 -15.80
N TYR A 256 -39.16 -2.24 -14.97
CA TYR A 256 -38.99 -0.83 -14.65
C TYR A 256 -38.66 0.03 -15.89
N MET A 257 -37.71 -0.41 -16.71
CA MET A 257 -37.36 0.28 -17.96
C MET A 257 -38.54 0.30 -18.94
N GLY A 258 -39.28 -0.81 -19.06
CA GLY A 258 -40.49 -0.89 -19.89
C GLY A 258 -41.65 -0.02 -19.38
N GLU A 259 -41.74 0.23 -18.08
CA GLU A 259 -42.69 1.17 -17.47
C GLU A 259 -42.27 2.63 -17.67
N ILE A 260 -40.98 2.94 -17.58
CA ILE A 260 -40.44 4.28 -17.90
C ILE A 260 -40.74 4.63 -19.35
N SER A 261 -40.42 3.75 -20.31
CA SER A 261 -40.68 4.00 -21.74
C SER A 261 -42.17 4.22 -22.02
N ARG A 262 -43.06 3.48 -21.35
CA ARG A 262 -44.52 3.69 -21.44
C ARG A 262 -44.96 5.02 -20.83
N ASN A 263 -44.39 5.42 -19.69
CA ASN A 263 -44.73 6.68 -19.04
C ASN A 263 -44.18 7.92 -19.77
N THR A 264 -43.04 7.81 -20.46
CA THR A 264 -42.50 8.90 -21.31
C THR A 264 -43.32 9.08 -22.57
N LEU A 265 -43.79 7.98 -23.18
CA LEU A 265 -44.70 8.02 -24.33
C LEU A 265 -46.10 8.56 -23.98
N CYS A 266 -46.54 8.40 -22.71
CA CYS A 266 -47.87 8.80 -22.27
C CYS A 266 -47.91 10.19 -21.56
N GLY A 267 -46.80 10.94 -21.51
CA GLY A 267 -46.77 12.32 -21.01
C GLY A 267 -47.04 12.52 -19.51
N VAL A 268 -47.03 11.47 -18.69
CA VAL A 268 -47.37 11.57 -17.26
C VAL A 268 -46.12 11.95 -16.46
N LYS A 269 -45.99 13.24 -16.11
CA LYS A 269 -45.02 13.72 -15.10
C LYS A 269 -45.52 13.34 -13.71
N ARG A 270 -44.96 12.29 -13.09
CA ARG A 270 -45.02 12.12 -11.63
C ARG A 270 -43.75 12.68 -11.01
N THR A 271 -43.93 13.60 -10.06
CA THR A 271 -42.91 14.09 -9.14
C THR A 271 -42.36 12.92 -8.33
N SER A 272 -41.18 12.44 -8.70
CA SER A 272 -40.45 11.45 -7.93
C SER A 272 -39.91 12.10 -6.66
N ASN A 273 -40.70 12.06 -5.58
CA ASN A 273 -40.11 12.06 -4.23
C ASN A 273 -39.46 10.69 -4.04
N ILE A 274 -38.14 10.63 -4.19
CA ILE A 274 -37.35 9.53 -3.66
C ILE A 274 -36.26 10.16 -2.80
N ILE A 275 -36.43 9.99 -1.50
CA ILE A 275 -35.36 9.98 -0.52
C ILE A 275 -34.60 8.67 -0.81
N LEU A 276 -33.39 8.82 -1.36
CA LEU A 276 -32.32 7.83 -1.28
C LEU A 276 -31.58 8.02 0.04
#